data_AF-A0AAE7TK66-F1
#
_entry.id   AF-A0AAE7TK66-F1
#
_cell.length_a   1.000
_cell.length_b   1.000
_cell.length_c   1.000
_cell.angle_alpha   90.00
_cell.angle_beta   90.00
_cell.angle_gamma   90.00
#
_symmetry.space_group_name_H-M   'P 1'
#
loop_
_entity.id
_entity.type
_entity.pdbx_description
1 polymer ?
#
loop_
_entity_poly.entity_id
_entity_poly.type
_entity_poly.pdbx_seq_one_letter_code
_entity_poly.pdbx_strand_id
1 'polypeptide(L)'
;MKKSSALKILNHAMLVLTLATFASAALAQDRSAPAFDKWRPKAGVYAEPGKNFQSSCDESGSLTIDLGEKSVSGYEWGCDVKRITDLGPDSLKVEMVCDDYNLAQNLNPRDPNWENRQFNEVMLIKRLDETTISVQKSLNGKLKDPPWRAAYCPLATQRALAEATLRAKVEAKQKAEQDRALKEAHPQDGAYAAAGGDFEDRCAKFNDTIVLRQIDHDSLKHLQDRKHTGSASRHR
;
A
#
# COMPACT_ATOMS: atom_id res chain seq x y z
N MET A 1 -17.61 -84.23 -39.97
CA MET A 1 -17.55 -84.36 -38.51
C MET A 1 -18.61 -83.43 -37.91
N LYS A 2 -19.61 -84.05 -37.25
CA LYS A 2 -20.54 -83.62 -36.16
C LYS A 2 -20.71 -82.10 -35.88
N LYS A 3 -21.91 -81.52 -36.11
CA LYS A 3 -23.06 -81.27 -35.16
C LYS A 3 -22.74 -80.24 -34.05
N SER A 4 -23.61 -79.39 -33.50
CA SER A 4 -24.90 -78.74 -33.81
C SER A 4 -25.23 -77.86 -32.59
N SER A 5 -25.83 -76.70 -32.82
CA SER A 5 -26.75 -75.86 -32.02
C SER A 5 -27.19 -76.21 -30.58
N ALA A 6 -27.49 -75.12 -29.87
CA ALA A 6 -28.68 -74.87 -29.01
C ALA A 6 -28.56 -75.02 -27.48
N LEU A 7 -28.49 -73.84 -26.85
CA LEU A 7 -29.30 -73.32 -25.73
C LEU A 7 -30.36 -74.28 -25.11
N LYS A 8 -30.31 -74.47 -23.78
CA LYS A 8 -31.50 -74.66 -22.91
C LYS A 8 -31.21 -74.15 -21.49
N ILE A 9 -32.17 -73.39 -20.98
CA ILE A 9 -32.26 -72.68 -19.70
C ILE A 9 -33.12 -73.53 -18.72
N LEU A 10 -33.07 -73.17 -17.43
CA LEU A 10 -33.95 -73.50 -16.27
C LEU A 10 -33.45 -74.66 -15.37
N ASN A 11 -33.55 -74.63 -14.04
CA ASN A 11 -33.80 -73.64 -12.98
C ASN A 11 -33.76 -74.42 -11.63
N HIS A 12 -33.76 -73.69 -10.50
CA HIS A 12 -34.07 -74.07 -9.10
C HIS A 12 -32.83 -74.28 -8.20
N ALA A 13 -32.50 -73.27 -7.37
CA ALA A 13 -33.00 -73.03 -5.99
C ALA A 13 -32.18 -73.86 -5.00
N MET A 14 -31.67 -73.43 -3.85
CA MET A 14 -31.91 -72.36 -2.88
C MET A 14 -30.63 -72.42 -1.98
N LEU A 15 -30.06 -71.39 -1.37
CA LEU A 15 -30.44 -70.86 -0.05
C LEU A 15 -29.17 -70.18 0.56
N VAL A 16 -29.29 -68.89 0.87
CA VAL A 16 -28.79 -68.15 2.06
C VAL A 16 -27.37 -68.44 2.61
N LEU A 17 -26.48 -67.43 2.62
CA LEU A 17 -25.91 -66.80 3.85
C LEU A 17 -24.91 -65.65 3.50
N THR A 18 -25.25 -64.43 3.91
CA THR A 18 -24.37 -63.40 4.53
C THR A 18 -23.01 -63.03 3.92
N LEU A 19 -22.80 -61.73 3.61
CA LEU A 19 -21.94 -60.77 4.34
C LEU A 19 -21.31 -59.69 3.42
N ALA A 20 -21.31 -58.47 3.96
CA ALA A 20 -20.43 -57.35 3.67
C ALA A 20 -20.61 -56.63 2.32
N THR A 21 -21.43 -55.59 2.40
CA THR A 21 -21.22 -54.30 1.75
C THR A 21 -19.75 -53.88 1.77
N PHE A 22 -19.08 -53.90 0.62
CA PHE A 22 -17.95 -52.99 0.36
C PHE A 22 -18.41 -52.02 -0.72
N ALA A 23 -19.10 -50.98 -0.27
CA ALA A 23 -19.14 -49.74 -1.03
C ALA A 23 -17.68 -49.32 -1.19
N SER A 24 -17.17 -49.40 -2.42
CA SER A 24 -15.97 -48.66 -2.80
C SER A 24 -16.32 -47.18 -2.63
N ALA A 25 -16.11 -46.66 -1.42
CA ALA A 25 -15.95 -45.24 -1.21
C ALA A 25 -14.76 -44.85 -2.07
N ALA A 26 -15.05 -44.37 -3.27
CA ALA A 26 -14.18 -43.46 -3.97
C ALA A 26 -14.02 -42.28 -3.01
N LEU A 27 -13.05 -42.38 -2.12
CA LEU A 27 -12.45 -41.24 -1.48
C LEU A 27 -11.86 -40.45 -2.65
N ALA A 28 -12.67 -39.54 -3.20
CA ALA A 28 -12.17 -38.23 -3.49
C ALA A 28 -11.52 -37.73 -2.20
N GLN A 29 -10.28 -38.16 -1.96
CA GLN A 29 -9.35 -37.39 -1.18
C GLN A 29 -9.31 -36.08 -1.96
N ASP A 30 -10.12 -35.13 -1.53
CA ASP A 30 -9.89 -33.72 -1.69
C ASP A 30 -8.53 -33.50 -1.03
N ARG A 31 -7.50 -33.83 -1.80
CA ARG A 31 -6.11 -33.77 -1.43
C ARG A 31 -5.95 -32.28 -1.27
N SER A 32 -6.02 -31.81 -0.02
CA SER A 32 -5.81 -30.42 0.34
C SER A 32 -4.65 -29.98 -0.52
N ALA A 33 -4.94 -29.08 -1.47
CA ALA A 33 -3.94 -28.62 -2.42
C ALA A 33 -2.70 -28.34 -1.58
N PRO A 34 -1.53 -28.89 -1.94
CA PRO A 34 -0.34 -28.73 -1.12
C PRO A 34 -0.28 -27.26 -0.76
N ALA A 35 -0.10 -26.97 0.53
CA ALA A 35 0.11 -25.61 1.01
C ALA A 35 1.40 -25.15 0.33
N PHE A 36 1.28 -24.70 -0.91
CA PHE A 36 2.34 -24.06 -1.65
C PHE A 36 2.70 -22.89 -0.75
N ASP A 37 3.94 -22.87 -0.28
CA ASP A 37 4.49 -21.68 0.35
C ASP A 37 4.14 -20.52 -0.57
N LYS A 38 3.23 -19.67 -0.11
CA LYS A 38 2.62 -18.64 -0.94
C LYS A 38 3.70 -17.66 -1.31
N TRP A 39 4.25 -17.81 -2.51
CA TRP A 39 5.35 -16.97 -2.95
C TRP A 39 4.95 -15.49 -2.91
N ARG A 40 5.85 -14.65 -2.44
CA ARG A 40 5.70 -13.18 -2.42
C ARG A 40 6.98 -12.55 -2.99
N PRO A 41 6.87 -11.45 -3.74
CA PRO A 41 8.03 -10.64 -4.07
C PRO A 41 8.70 -10.16 -2.78
N LYS A 42 10.03 -10.08 -2.80
CA LYS A 42 10.80 -9.53 -1.69
C LYS A 42 10.42 -8.06 -1.49
N ALA A 43 10.39 -7.60 -0.25
CA ALA A 43 10.23 -6.17 0.01
C ALA A 43 11.44 -5.40 -0.52
N GLY A 44 11.21 -4.24 -1.12
CA GLY A 44 12.25 -3.33 -1.58
C GLY A 44 12.05 -2.80 -2.99
N VAL A 45 13.16 -2.31 -3.54
CA VAL A 45 13.22 -1.60 -4.82
C VAL A 45 13.44 -2.56 -5.98
N TYR A 46 12.69 -2.34 -7.06
CA TYR A 46 12.81 -3.01 -8.34
C TYR A 46 12.94 -1.99 -9.46
N ALA A 47 13.81 -2.27 -10.43
CA ALA A 47 14.01 -1.44 -11.61
C ALA A 47 13.95 -2.27 -12.89
N GLU A 48 13.74 -1.63 -14.03
CA GLU A 48 13.79 -2.32 -15.32
C GLU A 48 15.22 -2.83 -15.59
N PRO A 49 15.42 -4.13 -15.86
CA PRO A 49 16.75 -4.65 -16.13
C PRO A 49 17.26 -4.14 -17.48
N GLY A 50 18.56 -3.86 -17.58
CA GLY A 50 19.17 -3.39 -18.83
C GLY A 50 20.54 -2.77 -18.63
N LYS A 51 21.03 -2.09 -19.67
CA LYS A 51 22.35 -1.41 -19.65
C LYS A 51 22.43 -0.32 -18.57
N ASN A 52 21.29 0.26 -18.21
CA ASN A 52 21.16 1.35 -17.24
C ASN A 52 20.60 0.86 -15.89
N PHE A 53 20.67 -0.46 -15.60
CA PHE A 53 20.01 -1.03 -14.41
C PHE A 53 20.46 -0.36 -13.11
N GLN A 54 21.78 -0.12 -12.96
CA GLN A 54 22.31 0.54 -11.76
C GLN A 54 21.75 1.95 -11.59
N SER A 55 21.78 2.77 -12.64
CA SER A 55 21.20 4.12 -12.59
C SER A 55 19.69 4.09 -12.34
N SER A 56 18.96 3.14 -12.93
CA SER A 56 17.52 2.99 -12.68
C SER A 56 17.19 2.55 -11.25
N CYS A 57 18.13 1.89 -10.56
CA CYS A 57 18.01 1.58 -9.14
C CYS A 57 18.35 2.77 -8.23
N ASP A 58 19.28 3.63 -8.67
CA ASP A 58 19.73 4.79 -7.90
C ASP A 58 18.79 6.00 -8.06
N GLU A 59 18.03 6.06 -9.17
CA GLU A 59 17.00 7.07 -9.42
C GLU A 59 15.71 6.77 -8.65
N SER A 60 15.11 7.81 -8.03
CA SER A 60 13.89 7.73 -7.22
C SER A 60 12.60 7.37 -7.99
N GLY A 61 12.71 6.83 -9.20
CA GLY A 61 11.58 6.45 -10.06
C GLY A 61 11.30 4.95 -10.14
N SER A 62 12.12 4.14 -9.49
CA SER A 62 11.96 2.69 -9.40
C SER A 62 10.67 2.24 -8.67
N LEU A 63 10.19 1.04 -8.98
CA LEU A 63 9.06 0.40 -8.31
C LEU A 63 9.49 -0.09 -6.93
N THR A 64 8.88 0.41 -5.86
CA THR A 64 9.05 -0.13 -4.52
C THR A 64 7.83 -0.97 -4.15
N ILE A 65 8.07 -2.22 -3.74
CA ILE A 65 7.02 -3.12 -3.25
C ILE A 65 7.33 -3.44 -1.79
N ASP A 66 6.38 -3.15 -0.90
CA ASP A 66 6.40 -3.66 0.47
C ASP A 66 5.01 -4.20 0.82
N LEU A 67 4.81 -5.49 0.57
CA LEU A 67 3.54 -6.15 0.88
C LEU A 67 3.33 -6.37 2.39
N GLY A 68 4.39 -6.26 3.21
CA GLY A 68 4.31 -6.35 4.66
C GLY A 68 3.74 -5.08 5.28
N GLU A 69 4.21 -3.93 4.79
CA GLU A 69 3.70 -2.59 5.14
C GLU A 69 2.48 -2.18 4.28
N LYS A 70 1.98 -3.08 3.42
CA LYS A 70 0.82 -2.87 2.54
C LYS A 70 0.98 -1.63 1.64
N SER A 71 2.17 -1.40 1.10
CA SER A 71 2.45 -0.27 0.23
C SER A 71 3.12 -0.69 -1.07
N VAL A 72 2.75 -0.04 -2.16
CA VAL A 72 3.46 -0.09 -3.44
C VAL A 72 3.62 1.33 -3.95
N SER A 73 4.82 1.72 -4.35
CA SER A 73 5.08 3.08 -4.84
C SER A 73 6.00 3.06 -6.06
N GLY A 74 5.99 4.16 -6.80
CA GLY A 74 6.93 4.41 -7.89
C GLY A 74 7.18 5.91 -8.03
N TYR A 75 7.72 6.32 -9.18
CA TYR A 75 7.95 7.73 -9.47
C TYR A 75 6.65 8.54 -9.37
N GLU A 76 6.53 9.40 -8.35
CA GLU A 76 5.41 10.34 -8.18
C GLU A 76 4.03 9.69 -7.97
N TRP A 77 3.97 8.41 -7.58
CA TRP A 77 2.72 7.76 -7.18
C TRP A 77 2.95 6.79 -6.02
N GLY A 78 1.95 6.69 -5.15
CA GLY A 78 1.93 5.78 -4.01
C GLY A 78 0.59 5.09 -3.91
N CYS A 79 0.59 3.81 -3.54
CA CYS A 79 -0.62 3.02 -3.43
C CYS A 79 -0.65 2.22 -2.13
N ASP A 80 -1.80 2.26 -1.46
CA ASP A 80 -2.12 1.39 -0.34
C ASP A 80 -2.70 0.07 -0.84
N VAL A 81 -2.06 -1.03 -0.46
CA VAL A 81 -2.55 -2.38 -0.74
C VAL A 81 -3.78 -2.68 0.11
N LYS A 82 -4.90 -2.97 -0.55
CA LYS A 82 -6.16 -3.36 0.12
C LYS A 82 -6.32 -4.87 0.17
N ARG A 83 -5.98 -5.58 -0.92
CA ARG A 83 -6.14 -7.03 -1.01
C ARG A 83 -5.06 -7.66 -1.88
N ILE A 84 -4.59 -8.83 -1.47
CA ILE A 84 -3.70 -9.68 -2.26
C ILE A 84 -4.45 -10.97 -2.55
N THR A 85 -4.55 -11.33 -3.82
CA THR A 85 -5.18 -12.58 -4.27
C THR A 85 -4.14 -13.42 -5.00
N ASP A 86 -3.92 -14.64 -4.53
CA ASP A 86 -3.07 -15.62 -5.20
C ASP A 86 -3.77 -16.08 -6.50
N LEU A 87 -3.11 -15.90 -7.64
CA LEU A 87 -3.61 -16.37 -8.95
C LEU A 87 -2.99 -17.70 -9.37
N GLY A 88 -1.93 -18.12 -8.68
CA GLY A 88 -1.16 -19.33 -8.95
C GLY A 88 0.09 -19.38 -8.06
N PRO A 89 0.94 -20.41 -8.19
CA PRO A 89 2.13 -20.59 -7.35
C PRO A 89 3.11 -19.41 -7.46
N ASP A 90 3.13 -18.74 -8.61
CA ASP A 90 4.10 -17.72 -8.98
C ASP A 90 3.44 -16.42 -9.43
N SER A 91 2.15 -16.24 -9.15
CA SER A 91 1.38 -15.10 -9.64
C SER A 91 0.39 -14.60 -8.61
N LEU A 92 0.28 -13.28 -8.52
CA LEU A 92 -0.61 -12.62 -7.58
C LEU A 92 -1.23 -11.37 -8.21
N LYS A 93 -2.44 -11.06 -7.73
CA LYS A 93 -3.16 -9.82 -8.00
C LYS A 93 -3.12 -8.98 -6.73
N VAL A 94 -2.58 -7.79 -6.83
CA VAL A 94 -2.61 -6.77 -5.79
C VAL A 94 -3.69 -5.77 -6.15
N GLU A 95 -4.71 -5.64 -5.31
CA GLU A 95 -5.69 -4.57 -5.42
C GLU A 95 -5.31 -3.47 -4.44
N MET A 96 -5.31 -2.24 -4.93
CA MET A 96 -4.74 -1.11 -4.22
C MET A 96 -5.52 0.18 -4.50
N VAL A 97 -5.33 1.15 -3.63
CA VAL A 97 -5.84 2.51 -3.77
C VAL A 97 -4.65 3.42 -3.94
N CYS A 98 -4.53 4.06 -5.10
CA CYS A 98 -3.41 4.90 -5.46
C CYS A 98 -3.76 6.38 -5.33
N ASP A 99 -2.81 7.13 -4.81
CA ASP A 99 -2.69 8.57 -5.02
C ASP A 99 -1.71 8.78 -6.18
N ASP A 100 -2.22 9.34 -7.27
CA ASP A 100 -1.46 9.64 -8.48
C ASP A 100 -1.79 11.06 -8.91
N TYR A 101 -0.93 11.98 -8.46
CA TYR A 101 -1.03 13.41 -8.69
C TYR A 101 -1.15 13.72 -10.19
N ASN A 102 -0.27 13.14 -11.00
CA ASN A 102 -0.24 13.39 -12.45
C ASN A 102 -1.52 12.90 -13.13
N LEU A 103 -2.04 11.73 -12.75
CA LEU A 103 -3.29 11.21 -13.29
C LEU A 103 -4.48 12.08 -12.89
N ALA A 104 -4.54 12.50 -11.62
CA ALA A 104 -5.62 13.35 -11.12
C ALA A 104 -5.66 14.70 -11.84
N GLN A 105 -4.49 15.34 -12.02
CA GLN A 105 -4.37 16.61 -12.76
C GLN A 105 -4.85 16.47 -14.21
N ASN A 106 -4.45 15.38 -14.89
CA ASN A 106 -4.77 15.17 -16.29
C ASN A 106 -6.25 14.83 -16.55
N LEU A 107 -6.93 14.18 -15.60
CA LEU A 107 -8.33 13.78 -15.78
C LEU A 107 -9.31 14.93 -15.61
N ASN A 108 -9.09 15.81 -14.63
CA ASN A 108 -9.93 16.99 -14.43
C ASN A 108 -9.16 18.14 -13.78
N PRO A 109 -8.44 18.96 -14.56
CA PRO A 109 -7.61 20.04 -14.02
C PRO A 109 -8.42 21.17 -13.38
N ARG A 110 -9.76 21.16 -13.48
CA ARG A 110 -10.66 22.15 -12.88
C ARG A 110 -11.32 21.67 -11.59
N ASP A 111 -11.12 20.41 -11.21
CA ASP A 111 -11.61 19.90 -9.94
C ASP A 111 -10.79 20.53 -8.81
N PRO A 112 -11.36 21.29 -7.87
CA PRO A 112 -10.61 21.91 -6.78
C PRO A 112 -10.05 20.88 -5.78
N ASN A 113 -10.54 19.64 -5.81
CA ASN A 113 -10.14 18.56 -4.90
C ASN A 113 -9.37 17.44 -5.60
N TRP A 114 -8.79 17.73 -6.77
CA TRP A 114 -8.08 16.74 -7.58
C TRP A 114 -6.90 16.10 -6.82
N GLU A 115 -6.23 16.86 -5.95
CA GLU A 115 -5.09 16.40 -5.15
C GLU A 115 -5.46 15.30 -4.12
N ASN A 116 -6.72 15.20 -3.71
CA ASN A 116 -7.20 14.16 -2.79
C ASN A 116 -7.85 12.99 -3.54
N ARG A 117 -7.73 12.96 -4.87
CA ARG A 117 -8.39 11.95 -5.68
C ARG A 117 -7.65 10.63 -5.60
N GLN A 118 -8.41 9.59 -5.27
CA GLN A 118 -7.90 8.24 -5.18
C GLN A 118 -8.38 7.37 -6.34
N PHE A 119 -7.51 6.47 -6.78
CA PHE A 119 -7.76 5.54 -7.89
C PHE A 119 -7.72 4.10 -7.39
N ASN A 120 -8.79 3.35 -7.64
CA ASN A 120 -8.81 1.92 -7.40
C ASN A 120 -8.06 1.23 -8.54
N GLU A 121 -6.88 0.70 -8.25
CA GLU A 121 -6.01 0.05 -9.21
C GLU A 121 -5.74 -1.40 -8.86
N VAL A 122 -5.30 -2.13 -9.87
CA VAL A 122 -4.87 -3.52 -9.78
C VAL A 122 -3.47 -3.63 -10.35
N MET A 123 -2.60 -4.37 -9.67
CA MET A 123 -1.30 -4.77 -10.18
C MET A 123 -1.21 -6.30 -10.21
N LEU A 124 -0.87 -6.81 -11.38
CA LEU A 124 -0.54 -8.22 -11.58
C LEU A 124 0.96 -8.37 -11.44
N ILE A 125 1.38 -9.27 -10.56
CA ILE A 125 2.80 -9.60 -10.34
C ILE A 125 2.98 -11.09 -10.62
N LYS A 126 3.97 -11.42 -11.46
CA LYS A 126 4.34 -12.79 -11.78
C LYS A 126 5.84 -12.99 -11.57
N ARG A 127 6.25 -14.03 -10.85
CA ARG A 127 7.66 -14.43 -10.75
C ARG A 127 8.18 -14.87 -12.12
N LEU A 128 9.33 -14.34 -12.52
CA LEU A 128 10.06 -14.82 -13.70
C LEU A 128 11.28 -15.66 -13.27
N ASP A 129 12.01 -15.19 -12.27
CA ASP A 129 13.13 -15.88 -11.64
C ASP A 129 13.27 -15.44 -10.17
N GLU A 130 14.39 -15.76 -9.51
CA GLU A 130 14.62 -15.43 -8.08
C GLU A 130 14.72 -13.93 -7.79
N THR A 131 15.05 -13.12 -8.79
CA THR A 131 15.31 -11.68 -8.66
C THR A 131 14.45 -10.82 -9.57
N THR A 132 13.81 -11.41 -10.59
CA THR A 132 13.02 -10.71 -11.59
C THR A 132 11.56 -11.11 -11.51
N ILE A 133 10.69 -10.11 -11.60
CA ILE A 133 9.25 -10.23 -11.69
C ILE A 133 8.75 -9.57 -12.98
N SER A 134 7.58 -10.00 -13.44
CA SER A 134 6.78 -9.27 -14.41
C SER A 134 5.69 -8.52 -13.66
N VAL A 135 5.52 -7.24 -13.99
CA VAL A 135 4.58 -6.33 -13.35
C VAL A 135 3.69 -5.72 -14.41
N GLN A 136 2.38 -5.72 -14.17
CA GLN A 136 1.42 -4.98 -14.97
C GLN A 136 0.47 -4.23 -14.05
N LYS A 137 0.47 -2.91 -14.11
CA LYS A 137 -0.38 -2.04 -13.29
C LYS A 137 -1.52 -1.51 -14.16
N SER A 138 -2.72 -1.40 -13.61
CA SER A 138 -3.79 -0.63 -14.25
C SER A 138 -3.60 0.86 -14.01
N LEU A 139 -4.11 1.66 -14.93
CA LEU A 139 -4.20 3.11 -14.81
C LEU A 139 -5.64 3.53 -15.08
N ASN A 140 -6.25 4.19 -14.09
CA ASN A 140 -7.67 4.50 -14.03
C ASN A 140 -8.54 3.24 -14.25
N GLY A 141 -8.19 2.14 -13.58
CA GLY A 141 -8.90 0.86 -13.65
C GLY A 141 -8.73 0.11 -14.99
N LYS A 142 -7.85 0.56 -15.89
CA LYS A 142 -7.61 -0.06 -17.20
C LYS A 142 -6.17 -0.58 -17.30
N LEU A 143 -6.01 -1.85 -17.69
CA LEU A 143 -4.71 -2.44 -18.03
C LEU A 143 -4.37 -2.08 -19.48
N LYS A 144 -3.78 -0.90 -19.69
CA LYS A 144 -3.38 -0.43 -21.02
C LYS A 144 -1.95 -0.83 -21.37
N ASP A 145 -1.06 -0.74 -20.40
CA ASP A 145 0.35 -0.99 -20.61
C ASP A 145 0.64 -2.49 -20.59
N PRO A 146 1.56 -2.97 -21.45
CA PRO A 146 2.00 -4.34 -21.39
C PRO A 146 2.72 -4.62 -20.06
N PRO A 147 2.74 -5.88 -19.59
CA PRO A 147 3.58 -6.25 -18.46
C PRO A 147 5.04 -5.94 -18.76
N TRP A 148 5.73 -5.29 -17.83
CA TRP A 148 7.16 -4.99 -17.91
C TRP A 148 7.95 -5.85 -16.91
N ARG A 149 9.27 -5.94 -17.09
CA ARG A 149 10.16 -6.74 -16.23
C ARG A 149 10.79 -5.85 -15.17
N ALA A 150 10.70 -6.23 -13.91
CA ALA A 150 11.32 -5.53 -12.80
C ALA A 150 12.31 -6.48 -12.09
N ALA A 151 13.58 -6.11 -12.03
CA ALA A 151 14.62 -6.85 -11.32
C ALA A 151 14.92 -6.18 -9.98
N TYR A 152 15.15 -7.00 -8.96
CA TYR A 152 15.45 -6.55 -7.60
C TYR A 152 16.78 -5.79 -7.56
N CYS A 153 16.74 -4.56 -7.06
CA CYS A 153 17.92 -3.71 -7.03
C CYS A 153 19.01 -4.25 -6.09
N PRO A 154 20.29 -3.90 -6.34
CA PRO A 154 21.41 -4.34 -5.52
C PRO A 154 21.25 -4.00 -4.03
N LEU A 155 21.87 -4.81 -3.17
CA LEU A 155 21.73 -4.69 -1.72
C LEU A 155 22.11 -3.30 -1.17
N ALA A 156 23.04 -2.60 -1.82
CA ALA A 156 23.42 -1.23 -1.46
C ALA A 156 22.22 -0.27 -1.55
N THR A 157 21.48 -0.31 -2.66
CA THR A 157 20.24 0.47 -2.88
C THR A 157 19.17 0.10 -1.86
N GLN A 158 18.99 -1.21 -1.59
CA GLN A 158 18.00 -1.67 -0.61
C GLN A 158 18.30 -1.13 0.80
N ARG A 159 19.57 -1.15 1.21
CA ARG A 159 20.01 -0.62 2.51
C ARG A 159 19.82 0.89 2.60
N ALA A 160 20.20 1.62 1.54
CA ALA A 160 20.01 3.06 1.48
C ALA A 160 18.52 3.44 1.65
N LEU A 161 17.61 2.72 0.98
CA LEU A 161 16.17 2.93 1.16
C LEU A 161 15.73 2.63 2.59
N ALA A 162 16.11 1.47 3.14
CA ALA A 162 15.72 1.10 4.50
C ALA A 162 16.19 2.12 5.56
N GLU A 163 17.42 2.62 5.42
CA GLU A 163 17.95 3.68 6.27
C GLU A 163 17.18 5.00 6.09
N ALA A 164 16.88 5.40 4.86
CA ALA A 164 16.10 6.60 4.57
C ALA A 164 14.68 6.50 5.15
N THR A 165 14.01 5.37 5.00
CA THR A 165 12.68 5.11 5.59
C THR A 165 12.74 5.17 7.12
N LEU A 166 13.77 4.60 7.74
CA LEU A 166 13.93 4.65 9.20
C LEU A 166 14.12 6.09 9.68
N ARG A 167 14.98 6.86 9.01
CA ARG A 167 15.20 8.29 9.32
C ARG A 167 13.91 9.09 9.17
N ALA A 168 13.19 8.90 8.06
CA ALA A 168 11.91 9.57 7.82
C ALA A 168 10.87 9.22 8.90
N LYS A 169 10.79 7.95 9.34
CA LYS A 169 9.91 7.52 10.44
C LYS A 169 10.29 8.22 11.77
N VAL A 170 11.57 8.40 12.06
CA VAL A 170 12.04 9.11 13.27
C VAL A 170 11.71 10.60 13.19
N GLU A 171 12.02 11.25 12.07
CA GLU A 171 11.74 12.67 11.85
C GLU A 171 10.22 12.96 11.88
N ALA A 172 9.41 12.09 11.29
CA ALA A 172 7.94 12.22 11.33
C ALA A 172 7.40 12.12 12.77
N LYS A 173 7.95 11.22 13.59
CA LYS A 173 7.58 11.11 15.02
C LYS A 173 7.98 12.36 15.80
N GLN A 174 9.21 12.83 15.61
CA GLN A 174 9.69 14.06 16.26
C GLN A 174 8.84 15.28 15.88
N LYS A 175 8.51 15.41 14.59
CA LYS A 175 7.62 16.48 14.12
C LYS A 175 6.22 16.36 14.71
N ALA A 176 5.65 15.16 14.78
CA ALA A 176 4.33 14.94 15.39
C ALA A 176 4.34 15.26 16.90
N GLU A 177 5.41 14.92 17.62
CA GLU A 177 5.59 15.27 19.03
C GLU A 177 5.74 16.77 19.22
N GLN A 178 6.53 17.44 18.35
CA GLN A 178 6.67 18.89 18.36
C GLN A 178 5.35 19.61 18.06
N ASP A 179 4.60 19.16 17.05
CA ASP A 179 3.29 19.71 16.69
C ASP A 179 2.28 19.50 17.82
N ARG A 180 2.34 18.35 18.50
CA ARG A 180 1.52 18.07 19.68
C ARG A 180 1.89 18.99 20.85
N ALA A 181 3.18 19.13 21.16
CA ALA A 181 3.66 20.03 22.21
C ALA A 181 3.28 21.48 21.91
N LEU A 182 3.36 21.91 20.64
CA LEU A 182 2.91 23.23 20.23
C LEU A 182 1.40 23.40 20.45
N LYS A 183 0.58 22.41 20.06
CA LYS A 183 -0.88 22.43 20.30
C LYS A 183 -1.23 22.45 21.79
N GLU A 184 -0.49 21.73 22.62
CA GLU A 184 -0.67 21.70 24.08
C GLU A 184 -0.20 23.00 24.76
N ALA A 185 0.81 23.69 24.20
CA ALA A 185 1.32 24.97 24.70
C ALA A 185 0.46 26.19 24.30
N HIS A 186 -0.63 26.01 23.55
CA HIS A 186 -1.55 27.12 23.29
C HIS A 186 -2.23 27.56 24.60
N PRO A 187 -2.29 28.88 24.87
CA PRO A 187 -3.05 29.39 26.01
C PRO A 187 -4.48 28.85 25.96
N GLN A 188 -4.98 28.36 27.08
CA GLN A 188 -6.40 27.99 27.21
C GLN A 188 -7.28 29.21 26.95
N ASP A 189 -8.53 28.98 26.55
CA ASP A 189 -9.53 30.05 26.50
C ASP A 189 -9.65 30.68 27.87
N GLY A 190 -9.42 31.99 27.95
CA GLY A 190 -9.36 32.70 29.22
C GLY A 190 -8.95 34.15 29.09
N ALA A 191 -9.25 34.92 30.13
CA ALA A 191 -8.71 36.25 30.31
C ALA A 191 -7.31 36.14 30.91
N TYR A 192 -6.33 36.79 30.27
CA TYR A 192 -4.96 36.83 30.75
C TYR A 192 -4.62 38.26 31.17
N ALA A 193 -4.03 38.42 32.36
CA ALA A 193 -3.46 39.68 32.84
C ALA A 193 -1.95 39.54 33.03
N ALA A 194 -1.21 40.63 32.86
CA ALA A 194 0.22 40.64 33.17
C ALA A 194 0.43 40.54 34.69
N ALA A 195 1.36 39.69 35.12
CA ALA A 195 1.65 39.47 36.54
C ALA A 195 2.09 40.78 37.24
N GLY A 196 1.51 41.07 38.41
CA GLY A 196 1.75 42.32 39.17
C GLY A 196 0.97 42.35 40.49
N GLY A 197 1.22 43.36 41.32
CA GLY A 197 0.57 43.50 42.64
C GLY A 197 -0.94 43.74 42.60
N ASP A 198 -1.48 44.10 41.43
CA ASP A 198 -2.89 44.37 41.14
C ASP A 198 -3.53 43.31 40.22
N PHE A 199 -2.90 42.13 40.12
CA PHE A 199 -3.29 41.06 39.20
C PHE A 199 -4.78 40.66 39.31
N GLU A 200 -5.28 40.45 40.53
CA GLU A 200 -6.68 40.05 40.77
C GLU A 200 -7.69 41.14 40.36
N ASP A 201 -7.38 42.40 40.64
CA ASP A 201 -8.22 43.53 40.26
C ASP A 201 -8.27 43.72 38.74
N ARG A 202 -7.15 43.46 38.04
CA ARG A 202 -7.07 43.54 36.57
C ARG A 202 -7.85 42.40 35.91
N CYS A 203 -7.71 41.17 36.38
CA CYS A 203 -8.53 40.05 35.90
C CYS A 203 -10.04 40.30 36.08
N ALA A 204 -10.44 41.00 37.14
CA ALA A 204 -11.85 41.30 37.42
C ALA A 204 -12.43 42.52 36.67
N LYS A 205 -11.59 43.51 36.32
CA LYS A 205 -12.05 44.80 35.75
C LYS A 205 -11.68 45.02 34.28
N PHE A 206 -10.59 44.43 33.79
CA PHE A 206 -10.08 44.65 32.44
C PHE A 206 -9.57 43.35 31.83
N ASN A 207 -10.31 42.85 30.83
CA ASN A 207 -9.83 41.79 29.94
C ASN A 207 -8.76 42.36 28.99
N ASP A 208 -7.55 42.64 29.47
CA ASP A 208 -6.48 43.24 28.65
C ASP A 208 -6.12 42.36 27.44
N THR A 209 -6.33 41.04 27.53
CA THR A 209 -6.27 40.13 26.37
C THR A 209 -7.21 38.94 26.59
N ILE A 210 -8.26 38.85 25.77
CA ILE A 210 -9.09 37.65 25.65
C ILE A 210 -8.49 36.79 24.54
N VAL A 211 -7.95 35.62 24.88
CA VAL A 211 -7.61 34.62 23.88
C VAL A 211 -8.86 33.78 23.65
N LEU A 212 -9.53 33.99 22.51
CA LEU A 212 -10.59 33.12 22.02
C LEU A 212 -9.95 32.11 21.08
N ARG A 213 -10.20 30.81 21.29
CA ARG A 213 -9.84 29.70 20.42
C ARG A 213 -10.63 29.81 19.14
N GLN A 214 -10.15 30.67 18.25
CA GLN A 214 -10.62 30.71 16.88
C GLN A 214 -10.07 29.45 16.20
N ILE A 215 -10.96 28.47 15.97
CA ILE A 215 -10.69 27.37 15.04
C ILE A 215 -10.73 27.99 13.64
N ASP A 216 -9.71 28.76 13.28
CA ASP A 216 -9.58 29.32 11.94
C ASP A 216 -8.75 28.35 11.08
N HIS A 217 -9.48 27.72 10.16
CA HIS A 217 -8.96 26.79 9.17
C HIS A 217 -8.00 27.45 8.14
N ASP A 218 -7.80 28.78 8.22
CA ASP A 218 -7.06 29.58 7.24
C ASP A 218 -5.71 30.16 7.72
N SER A 219 -5.34 30.02 9.00
CA SER A 219 -4.08 30.61 9.50
C SER A 219 -2.79 29.89 9.07
N LEU A 220 -2.89 28.74 8.41
CA LEU A 220 -1.71 27.99 7.93
C LEU A 220 -1.05 28.60 6.67
N LYS A 221 -1.74 29.47 5.92
CA LYS A 221 -1.17 30.07 4.69
C LYS A 221 -0.19 31.22 4.95
N HIS A 222 -0.37 31.99 6.02
CA HIS A 222 0.43 33.21 6.21
C HIS A 222 1.85 33.01 6.77
N LEU A 223 2.16 31.82 7.30
CA LEU A 223 3.51 31.51 7.81
C LEU A 223 4.45 30.90 6.76
N GLN A 224 3.93 30.49 5.60
CA GLN A 224 4.75 29.93 4.51
C GLN A 224 5.30 31.03 3.57
N ASP A 225 4.56 32.14 3.39
CA ASP A 225 4.99 33.25 2.51
C ASP A 225 6.11 34.12 3.10
N ARG A 226 6.33 34.11 4.43
CA ARG A 226 7.45 34.84 5.05
C ARG A 226 8.81 34.16 4.92
N LYS A 227 8.89 32.93 4.41
CA LYS A 227 10.17 32.27 4.12
C LYS A 227 10.72 32.52 2.71
N HIS A 228 9.99 33.23 1.84
CA HIS A 228 10.42 33.46 0.45
C HIS A 228 10.65 34.92 0.03
N THR A 229 10.63 35.88 0.96
CA THR A 229 11.04 37.26 0.65
C THR A 229 11.97 37.81 1.72
N GLY A 230 13.25 38.00 1.37
CA GLY A 230 14.10 38.94 2.12
C GLY A 230 15.51 38.51 2.51
N SER A 231 16.13 37.52 1.86
CA SER A 231 17.59 37.51 1.73
C SER A 231 17.96 38.40 0.54
N ALA A 232 18.19 39.70 0.78
CA ALA A 232 18.90 40.56 -0.17
C ALA A 232 19.48 41.81 0.51
N SER A 233 20.81 41.86 0.52
CA SER A 233 21.68 43.04 0.47
C SER A 233 22.06 43.78 1.76
N ARG A 234 23.18 43.34 2.35
CA ARG A 234 24.29 44.22 2.72
C ARG A 234 25.05 44.61 1.44
N HIS A 235 25.28 45.90 1.19
CA HIS A 235 26.62 46.47 1.02
C HIS A 235 26.60 47.96 0.61
N ARG A 236 27.45 48.71 1.31
CA ARG A 236 27.99 50.07 1.08
C ARG A 236 27.06 51.25 1.36
#